data_AF-M7WNF0-F1
#
_entry.id   AF-M7WNF0-F1
#
_cell.length_a   1.000
_cell.length_b   1.000
_cell.length_c   1.000
_cell.angle_alpha   90.00
_cell.angle_beta   90.00
_cell.angle_gamma   90.00
#
_symmetry.space_group_name_H-M   'P 1'
#
loop_
_entity.id
_entity.type
_entity.pdbx_description
1 polymer ?
#
loop_
_entity_poly.entity_id
_entity_poly.type
_entity_poly.pdbx_seq_one_letter_code
_entity_poly.pdbx_strand_id
1 'polypeptide(L)'
;MGQFLDTVFIADLRDVFFFEDGFATFSDSQLYLSNECSRNNKGDISCTSLANELTKKWMTQSINKEVAELYAANKTKIVNSGTIFGGTEKVLRLLQIYTSQFNYQRVDIWGYDQSLLNYMYYTGQFNSLNITVANCDQMFCFDMRNGCYYNKQEKSLIVRGTKCSPIIRHKIVSQNPDLVLF
;
A
#
# COMPACT_ATOMS: atom_id res chain seq x y z
N MET A 1 29.81 -17.11 -5.62
CA MET A 1 29.21 -16.30 -4.53
C MET A 1 27.95 -15.71 -5.13
N GLY A 2 26.77 -16.20 -4.75
CA GLY A 2 25.51 -15.76 -5.36
C GLY A 2 25.24 -14.30 -4.98
N GLN A 3 24.94 -13.46 -5.96
CA GLN A 3 24.58 -12.07 -5.75
C GLN A 3 23.26 -12.03 -4.98
N PHE A 4 23.30 -11.68 -3.70
CA PHE A 4 22.09 -11.45 -2.91
C PHE A 4 21.43 -10.17 -3.46
N LEU A 5 20.11 -10.19 -3.63
CA LEU A 5 19.34 -8.99 -3.93
C LEU A 5 19.32 -8.15 -2.66
N ASP A 6 19.86 -6.92 -2.70
CA ASP A 6 19.90 -6.05 -1.52
C ASP A 6 18.49 -5.54 -1.14
N THR A 7 17.68 -5.27 -2.17
CA THR A 7 16.34 -4.69 -2.04
C THR A 7 15.31 -5.49 -2.85
N VAL A 8 14.06 -5.45 -2.39
CA VAL A 8 12.93 -6.15 -3.02
C VAL A 8 11.67 -5.28 -2.96
N PHE A 9 10.82 -5.43 -3.97
CA PHE A 9 9.50 -4.83 -4.05
C PHE A 9 8.46 -5.91 -4.39
N ILE A 10 7.48 -6.08 -3.52
CA ILE A 10 6.33 -6.96 -3.70
C ILE A 10 5.14 -6.07 -4.05
N ALA A 11 4.46 -6.41 -5.15
CA ALA A 11 3.41 -5.60 -5.74
C ALA A 11 2.21 -6.46 -6.15
N ASP A 12 1.02 -5.86 -6.09
CA ASP A 12 -0.13 -6.30 -6.89
C ASP A 12 0.27 -6.35 -8.37
N LEU A 13 -0.19 -7.41 -9.06
CA LEU A 13 0.30 -7.74 -10.39
C LEU A 13 -0.04 -6.70 -11.46
N ARG A 14 -1.13 -5.93 -11.30
CA ARG A 14 -1.74 -5.19 -12.41
C ARG A 14 -1.76 -3.69 -12.28
N ASP A 15 -1.64 -3.16 -11.07
CA ASP A 15 -1.96 -1.76 -10.80
C ASP A 15 -0.86 -1.02 -10.04
N VAL A 16 0.36 -1.56 -10.03
CA VAL A 16 1.55 -0.85 -9.54
C VAL A 16 2.42 -0.42 -10.71
N PHE A 17 2.73 0.87 -10.76
CA PHE A 17 3.46 1.51 -11.86
C PHE A 17 4.68 2.25 -11.33
N PHE A 18 5.82 2.06 -12.00
CA PHE A 18 7.07 2.76 -11.76
C PHE A 18 7.29 3.77 -12.88
N PHE A 19 7.44 5.03 -12.52
CA PHE A 19 7.68 6.13 -13.47
C PHE A 19 9.16 6.50 -13.57
N GLU A 20 9.95 6.11 -12.57
CA GLU A 20 11.40 6.27 -12.48
C GLU A 20 11.99 5.06 -11.74
N ASP A 21 13.30 5.05 -11.49
CA ASP A 21 13.95 4.01 -10.67
C ASP A 21 13.46 4.07 -9.21
N GLY A 22 12.49 3.22 -8.89
CA GLY A 22 11.95 3.09 -7.53
C GLY A 22 12.93 2.48 -6.55
N PHE A 23 13.88 1.65 -6.99
CA PHE A 23 14.85 1.03 -6.07
C PHE A 23 15.88 2.05 -5.56
N ALA A 24 16.11 3.15 -6.28
CA ALA A 24 16.92 4.26 -5.82
C ALA A 24 16.29 5.06 -4.66
N THR A 25 15.01 4.82 -4.32
CA THR A 25 14.31 5.60 -3.29
C THR A 25 14.32 4.97 -1.90
N PHE A 26 14.89 3.76 -1.77
CA PHE A 26 14.99 3.05 -0.49
C PHE A 26 16.24 2.16 -0.45
N SER A 27 16.60 1.70 0.75
CA SER A 27 17.79 0.89 1.01
C SER A 27 17.48 -0.45 1.67
N ASP A 28 18.50 -1.30 1.76
CA ASP A 28 18.50 -2.59 2.44
C ASP A 28 18.18 -2.51 3.96
N SER A 29 18.41 -1.35 4.57
CA SER A 29 18.14 -1.11 5.98
C SER A 29 16.67 -0.81 6.30
N GLN A 30 15.86 -0.49 5.29
CA GLN A 30 14.50 0.01 5.43
C GLN A 30 13.43 -1.05 5.13
N LEU A 31 12.23 -0.84 5.65
CA LEU A 31 11.05 -1.65 5.38
C LEU A 31 9.82 -0.75 5.32
N TYR A 32 9.08 -0.85 4.22
CA TYR A 32 7.92 -0.05 3.93
C TYR A 32 6.67 -0.92 3.77
N LEU A 33 5.62 -0.48 4.44
CA LEU A 33 4.24 -0.76 4.07
C LEU A 33 3.62 0.55 3.56
N SER A 34 2.47 0.50 2.91
CA SER A 34 1.79 1.70 2.42
C SER A 34 0.41 1.85 3.04
N ASN A 35 -0.06 3.10 3.17
CA ASN A 35 -1.46 3.37 3.44
C ASN A 35 -2.25 3.59 2.14
N GLU A 36 -3.55 3.28 2.17
CA GLU A 36 -4.47 3.65 1.09
C GLU A 36 -4.85 5.13 1.15
N CYS A 37 -3.87 5.99 0.82
CA CYS A 37 -4.02 7.45 0.83
C CYS A 37 -4.06 8.01 -0.58
N SER A 38 -5.16 8.67 -0.92
CA SER A 38 -5.34 9.34 -2.19
C SER A 38 -5.10 10.84 -2.11
N ARG A 39 -4.72 11.44 -3.24
CA ARG A 39 -4.63 12.90 -3.37
C ARG A 39 -5.68 13.45 -4.33
N ASN A 40 -6.41 14.47 -3.89
CA ASN A 40 -7.46 15.12 -4.69
C ASN A 40 -6.89 16.18 -5.66
N ASN A 41 -7.76 16.81 -6.46
CA ASN A 41 -7.39 17.84 -7.43
C ASN A 41 -6.88 19.17 -6.82
N LYS A 42 -7.08 19.38 -5.52
CA LYS A 42 -6.54 20.52 -4.74
C LYS A 42 -5.19 20.21 -4.10
N GLY A 43 -4.75 18.95 -4.14
CA GLY A 43 -3.54 18.48 -3.49
C GLY A 43 -3.75 17.98 -2.06
N ASP A 44 -4.98 17.92 -1.55
CA ASP A 44 -5.23 17.39 -0.20
C ASP A 44 -5.10 15.87 -0.19
N ILE A 45 -4.49 15.33 0.88
CA ILE A 45 -4.38 13.89 1.11
C ILE A 45 -5.53 13.43 1.99
N SER A 46 -6.21 12.35 1.60
CA SER A 46 -7.15 11.62 2.43
C SER A 46 -6.83 10.13 2.41
N CYS A 47 -6.91 9.48 3.56
CA CYS A 47 -6.62 8.05 3.68
C CYS A 47 -7.87 7.27 4.05
N THR A 48 -8.06 6.12 3.40
CA THR A 48 -9.16 5.20 3.73
C THR A 48 -8.91 4.58 5.11
N SER A 49 -9.99 4.38 5.85
CA SER A 49 -9.96 3.73 7.16
C SER A 49 -10.75 2.42 7.15
N LEU A 50 -10.46 1.57 8.12
CA LEU A 50 -11.16 0.31 8.41
C LEU A 50 -12.62 0.52 8.86
N ALA A 51 -13.08 1.77 8.92
CA ALA A 51 -14.49 2.12 9.06
C ALA A 51 -15.27 2.01 7.74
N ASN A 52 -14.60 1.87 6.59
CA ASN A 52 -15.26 1.62 5.30
C ASN A 52 -16.02 0.28 5.35
N GLU A 53 -17.27 0.28 4.86
CA GLU A 53 -18.19 -0.86 4.97
C GLU A 53 -17.60 -2.18 4.48
N LEU A 54 -16.93 -2.18 3.32
CA LEU A 54 -16.31 -3.38 2.75
C LEU A 54 -15.16 -3.87 3.63
N THR A 55 -14.28 -2.97 4.05
CA THR A 55 -13.11 -3.34 4.86
C THR A 55 -13.50 -3.79 6.27
N LYS A 56 -14.55 -3.20 6.86
CA LYS A 56 -15.14 -3.65 8.12
C LYS A 56 -15.72 -5.06 7.99
N LYS A 57 -16.40 -5.35 6.86
CA LYS A 57 -16.91 -6.69 6.56
C LYS A 57 -15.77 -7.71 6.46
N TRP A 58 -14.69 -7.39 5.73
CA TRP A 58 -13.53 -8.27 5.61
C TRP A 58 -12.88 -8.54 6.98
N MET A 59 -12.68 -7.51 7.79
CA MET A 59 -12.17 -7.65 9.17
C MET A 59 -13.07 -8.54 10.03
N THR A 60 -14.39 -8.39 9.92
CA THR A 60 -15.35 -9.20 10.68
C THR A 60 -15.27 -10.68 10.30
N GLN A 61 -15.16 -10.98 9.00
CA GLN A 61 -15.08 -12.34 8.47
C GLN A 61 -13.71 -12.99 8.73
N SER A 62 -12.65 -12.19 8.66
CA SER A 62 -11.26 -12.65 8.70
C SER A 62 -10.72 -12.80 10.12
N ILE A 63 -11.03 -11.84 10.99
CA ILE A 63 -10.49 -11.73 12.35
C ILE A 63 -11.59 -12.03 13.37
N ASN A 64 -12.44 -11.05 13.64
CA ASN A 64 -13.69 -11.17 14.39
C ASN A 64 -14.42 -9.82 14.41
N LYS A 65 -15.67 -9.85 14.89
CA LYS A 65 -16.55 -8.67 14.99
C LYS A 65 -16.01 -7.59 15.94
N GLU A 66 -15.49 -7.98 17.09
CA GLU A 66 -15.03 -7.05 18.13
C GLU A 66 -13.87 -6.17 17.65
N VAL A 67 -12.87 -6.79 17.00
CA VAL A 67 -11.73 -6.09 16.40
C VAL A 67 -12.20 -5.18 15.26
N ALA A 68 -13.11 -5.66 14.40
CA ALA A 68 -13.64 -4.87 13.30
C ALA A 68 -14.39 -3.62 13.80
N GLU A 69 -15.19 -3.75 14.86
CA GLU A 69 -15.91 -2.64 15.49
C GLU A 69 -14.95 -1.65 16.15
N LEU A 70 -13.94 -2.13 16.88
CA LEU A 70 -12.92 -1.29 17.49
C LEU A 70 -12.16 -0.45 16.45
N TYR A 71 -11.68 -1.09 15.38
CA TYR A 71 -10.93 -0.38 14.32
C TYR A 71 -11.81 0.59 13.53
N ALA A 72 -13.08 0.26 13.31
CA ALA A 72 -14.03 1.16 12.69
C ALA A 72 -14.32 2.39 13.57
N ALA A 73 -14.55 2.19 14.88
CA ALA A 73 -14.80 3.28 15.82
C ALA A 73 -13.62 4.25 15.92
N ASN A 74 -12.40 3.72 15.90
CA ASN A 74 -11.17 4.51 15.95
C ASN A 74 -10.78 5.14 14.60
N LYS A 75 -11.52 4.84 13.52
CA LYS A 75 -11.15 5.23 12.15
C LYS A 75 -9.71 4.86 11.81
N THR A 76 -9.29 3.68 12.26
CA THR A 76 -7.94 3.15 12.03
C THR A 76 -7.64 3.13 10.54
N LYS A 77 -6.51 3.70 10.11
CA LYS A 77 -6.13 3.75 8.69
C LYS A 77 -5.88 2.35 8.15
N ILE A 78 -6.08 2.18 6.85
CA ILE A 78 -5.76 0.92 6.18
C ILE A 78 -4.29 0.92 5.79
N VAL A 79 -3.57 -0.08 6.27
CA VAL A 79 -2.30 -0.51 5.70
C VAL A 79 -2.60 -1.46 4.53
N ASN A 80 -2.12 -1.13 3.34
CA ASN A 80 -2.38 -1.86 2.12
C ASN A 80 -1.47 -3.10 2.01
N SER A 81 -2.04 -4.26 1.64
CA SER A 81 -1.31 -5.52 1.45
C SER A 81 -0.74 -5.72 0.05
N GLY A 82 -1.15 -4.91 -0.92
CA GLY A 82 -0.73 -5.00 -2.31
C GLY A 82 0.63 -4.36 -2.58
N THR A 83 1.27 -3.70 -1.60
CA THR A 83 2.66 -3.25 -1.72
C THR A 83 3.46 -3.44 -0.44
N ILE A 84 4.62 -4.11 -0.55
CA ILE A 84 5.59 -4.30 0.54
C ILE A 84 6.98 -4.20 -0.07
N PHE A 85 7.83 -3.32 0.45
CA PHE A 85 9.14 -3.09 -0.16
C PHE A 85 10.20 -2.63 0.85
N GLY A 86 11.47 -2.83 0.51
CA GLY A 86 12.58 -2.52 1.40
C GLY A 86 13.75 -3.46 1.19
N GLY A 87 14.59 -3.62 2.21
CA GLY A 87 15.66 -4.60 2.20
C GLY A 87 15.14 -6.03 2.18
N THR A 88 15.79 -6.88 1.38
CA THR A 88 15.36 -8.27 1.17
C THR A 88 15.21 -9.04 2.48
N GLU A 89 16.18 -8.92 3.40
CA GLU A 89 16.12 -9.57 4.71
C GLU A 89 14.97 -9.05 5.58
N LYS A 90 14.68 -7.74 5.52
CA LYS A 90 13.59 -7.12 6.29
C LYS A 90 12.23 -7.58 5.77
N VAL A 91 12.05 -7.60 4.44
CA VAL A 91 10.83 -8.08 3.80
C VAL A 91 10.64 -9.57 4.03
N LEU A 92 11.70 -10.37 3.90
CA LEU A 92 11.65 -11.81 4.21
C LEU A 92 11.22 -12.03 5.66
N ARG A 93 11.76 -11.27 6.62
CA ARG A 93 11.38 -11.39 8.03
C ARG A 93 9.92 -11.02 8.28
N LEU A 94 9.42 -9.96 7.63
CA LEU A 94 8.00 -9.60 7.69
C LEU A 94 7.13 -10.74 7.16
N LEU A 95 7.47 -11.29 5.99
CA LEU A 95 6.73 -12.38 5.37
C LEU A 95 6.73 -13.62 6.26
N GLN A 96 7.85 -14.00 6.87
CA GLN A 96 7.91 -15.12 7.80
C GLN A 96 6.94 -14.96 8.98
N ILE A 97 6.92 -13.77 9.61
CA ILE A 97 5.99 -13.47 10.70
C ILE A 97 4.55 -13.55 10.20
N TYR A 98 4.27 -12.90 9.07
CA TYR A 98 2.95 -12.85 8.43
C TYR A 98 2.42 -14.26 8.10
N THR A 99 3.22 -15.08 7.41
CA THR A 99 2.85 -16.44 7.03
C THR A 99 2.73 -17.39 8.22
N SER A 100 3.39 -17.10 9.35
CA SER A 100 3.23 -17.91 10.56
C SER A 100 1.83 -17.83 11.18
N GLN A 101 1.09 -16.74 10.88
CA GLN A 101 -0.29 -16.52 11.34
C GLN A 101 -1.31 -16.73 10.22
N PHE A 102 -0.86 -17.01 8.99
CA PHE A 102 -1.72 -17.11 7.83
C PHE A 102 -2.43 -18.47 7.81
N ASN A 103 -3.76 -18.44 7.85
CA ASN A 103 -4.58 -19.63 7.74
C ASN A 103 -5.00 -19.83 6.28
N TYR A 104 -4.34 -20.77 5.60
CA TYR A 104 -4.63 -21.10 4.21
C TYR A 104 -6.05 -21.62 3.95
N GLN A 105 -6.80 -22.04 4.97
CA GLN A 105 -8.20 -22.41 4.83
C GLN A 105 -9.15 -21.21 4.69
N ARG A 106 -8.63 -19.98 4.87
CA ARG A 106 -9.41 -18.72 4.80
C ARG A 106 -9.10 -17.89 3.56
N VAL A 107 -8.34 -18.42 2.61
CA VAL A 107 -7.92 -17.69 1.38
C VAL A 107 -9.08 -17.32 0.46
N ASP A 108 -10.22 -18.01 0.59
CA ASP A 108 -11.46 -17.74 -0.12
C ASP A 108 -12.21 -16.50 0.41
N ILE A 109 -11.87 -16.05 1.63
CA ILE A 109 -12.37 -14.80 2.18
C ILE A 109 -11.67 -13.65 1.47
N TRP A 110 -12.40 -12.94 0.61
CA TRP A 110 -11.89 -11.76 -0.06
C TRP A 110 -11.43 -10.70 0.95
N GLY A 111 -10.19 -10.21 0.79
CA GLY A 111 -9.56 -9.26 1.71
C GLY A 111 -9.03 -9.88 3.00
N TYR A 112 -8.88 -11.21 3.08
CA TYR A 112 -8.28 -11.90 4.22
C TYR A 112 -6.85 -11.44 4.48
N ASP A 113 -6.06 -11.34 3.42
CA ASP A 113 -4.67 -10.92 3.46
C ASP A 113 -4.54 -9.50 4.02
N GLN A 114 -5.34 -8.57 3.51
CA GLN A 114 -5.37 -7.20 3.96
C GLN A 114 -5.86 -7.10 5.42
N SER A 115 -6.87 -7.88 5.80
CA SER A 115 -7.41 -7.90 7.15
C SER A 115 -6.40 -8.43 8.17
N LEU A 116 -5.70 -9.52 7.83
CA LEU A 116 -4.66 -10.10 8.66
C LEU A 116 -3.48 -9.15 8.82
N LEU A 117 -3.02 -8.53 7.73
CA LEU A 117 -1.91 -7.57 7.77
C LEU A 117 -2.23 -6.41 8.70
N ASN A 118 -3.43 -5.82 8.58
CA ASN A 118 -3.86 -4.72 9.44
C ASN A 118 -3.95 -5.16 10.91
N TYR A 119 -4.54 -6.32 11.19
CA TYR A 119 -4.61 -6.86 12.55
C TYR A 119 -3.21 -7.05 13.17
N MET A 120 -2.30 -7.70 12.45
CA MET A 120 -0.94 -7.96 12.94
C MET A 120 -0.14 -6.67 13.13
N TYR A 121 -0.29 -5.71 12.22
CA TYR A 121 0.35 -4.40 12.31
C TYR A 121 -0.13 -3.63 13.55
N TYR A 122 -1.44 -3.49 13.73
CA TYR A 122 -2.00 -2.70 14.84
C TYR A 122 -1.93 -3.40 16.20
N THR A 123 -1.75 -4.71 16.24
CA THR A 123 -1.45 -5.45 17.48
C THR A 123 0.04 -5.49 17.82
N GLY A 124 0.90 -4.87 16.99
CA GLY A 124 2.32 -4.72 17.26
C GLY A 124 3.18 -5.95 16.97
N GLN A 125 2.66 -6.92 16.21
CA GLN A 125 3.42 -8.14 15.88
C GLN A 125 4.66 -7.86 15.02
N PHE A 126 4.71 -6.70 14.36
CA PHE A 126 5.85 -6.26 13.56
C PHE A 126 6.72 -5.19 14.24
N ASN A 127 6.52 -4.89 15.53
CA ASN A 127 7.23 -3.80 16.23
C ASN A 127 8.76 -3.92 16.16
N SER A 128 9.29 -5.14 16.08
CA SER A 128 10.73 -5.40 15.97
C SER A 128 11.34 -5.03 14.61
N LEU A 129 10.50 -4.77 13.58
CA LEU A 129 10.97 -4.58 12.21
C LEU A 129 11.20 -3.11 11.83
N ASN A 130 10.81 -2.15 12.69
CA ASN A 130 10.94 -0.71 12.43
C ASN A 130 10.32 -0.28 11.08
N ILE A 131 9.07 -0.67 10.86
CA ILE A 131 8.34 -0.39 9.60
C ILE A 131 8.08 1.11 9.46
N THR A 132 8.36 1.64 8.27
CA THR A 132 7.88 2.96 7.84
C THR A 132 6.61 2.79 7.03
N VAL A 133 5.56 3.55 7.33
CA VAL A 133 4.32 3.52 6.54
C VAL A 133 4.33 4.66 5.53
N ALA A 134 4.51 4.33 4.26
CA ALA A 134 4.45 5.26 3.14
C ALA A 134 3.04 5.81 2.98
N ASN A 135 2.94 7.14 2.83
CA ASN A 135 1.72 7.84 2.44
C ASN A 135 1.92 8.43 1.04
N CYS A 136 0.95 9.21 0.55
CA CYS A 136 1.08 9.85 -0.76
C CYS A 136 2.10 11.02 -0.76
N ASP A 137 3.33 10.71 -1.16
CA ASP A 137 4.47 11.61 -1.28
C ASP A 137 5.22 11.42 -2.62
N GLN A 138 6.48 11.91 -2.72
CA GLN A 138 7.27 11.82 -3.93
C GLN A 138 7.77 10.39 -4.24
N MET A 139 7.94 9.56 -3.22
CA MET A 139 8.37 8.17 -3.39
C MET A 139 7.19 7.31 -3.84
N PHE A 140 6.08 7.36 -3.10
CA PHE A 140 4.96 6.44 -3.27
C PHE A 140 3.61 7.16 -3.16
N CYS A 141 2.60 6.73 -3.92
CA CYS A 141 1.22 7.12 -3.68
C CYS A 141 0.22 6.03 -4.13
N PHE A 142 -0.73 5.69 -3.26
CA PHE A 142 -1.84 4.80 -3.59
C PHE A 142 -2.99 5.63 -4.16
N ASP A 143 -3.32 5.64 -5.43
CA ASP A 143 -4.46 6.35 -6.00
C ASP A 143 -4.35 7.89 -6.02
N MET A 144 -4.57 8.43 -7.21
CA MET A 144 -4.63 9.87 -7.45
C MET A 144 -5.89 10.21 -8.25
N ARG A 145 -7.06 9.84 -7.71
CA ARG A 145 -8.41 10.14 -8.26
C ARG A 145 -8.51 11.56 -8.82
N ASN A 146 -8.32 11.69 -10.13
CA ASN A 146 -8.28 12.98 -10.83
C ASN A 146 -7.22 13.97 -10.31
N GLY A 147 -6.35 13.53 -9.41
CA GLY A 147 -5.27 14.29 -8.80
C GLY A 147 -4.05 14.40 -9.70
N CYS A 148 -4.09 13.86 -10.92
CA CYS A 148 -3.00 13.96 -11.89
C CYS A 148 -3.44 14.55 -13.23
N TYR A 149 -2.48 15.11 -13.96
CA TYR A 149 -2.57 15.41 -15.38
C TYR A 149 -1.31 14.96 -16.10
N TYR A 150 -1.43 14.56 -17.37
CA TYR A 150 -0.29 14.21 -18.19
C TYR A 150 0.32 15.46 -18.82
N ASN A 151 1.58 15.73 -18.52
CA ASN A 151 2.39 16.74 -19.20
C ASN A 151 3.02 16.10 -20.45
N LYS A 152 2.50 16.47 -21.63
CA LYS A 152 2.98 15.92 -22.92
C LYS A 152 4.43 16.30 -23.25
N GLN A 153 4.90 17.46 -22.79
CA GLN A 153 6.25 17.96 -23.09
C GLN A 153 7.31 17.21 -22.30
N GLU A 154 7.06 17.06 -20.99
CA GLU A 154 7.96 16.35 -20.06
C GLU A 154 7.72 14.84 -20.05
N LYS A 155 6.64 14.36 -20.69
CA LYS A 155 6.17 12.97 -20.64
C LYS A 155 5.97 12.45 -19.21
N SER A 156 5.54 13.34 -18.31
CA SER A 156 5.38 13.09 -16.88
C SER A 156 3.90 13.16 -16.48
N LEU A 157 3.50 12.37 -15.47
CA LEU A 157 2.19 12.53 -14.83
C LEU A 157 2.34 13.42 -13.60
N ILE A 158 1.95 14.69 -13.70
CA ILE A 158 2.10 15.64 -12.61
C ILE A 158 0.87 15.64 -11.72
N VAL A 159 1.12 15.68 -10.42
CA VAL A 159 0.09 15.78 -9.38
C VAL A 159 -0.46 17.20 -9.32
N ARG A 160 -1.77 17.37 -9.55
CA ARG A 160 -2.50 18.64 -9.48
C ARG A 160 -2.34 19.29 -8.12
N GLY A 161 -2.21 20.62 -8.12
CA GLY A 161 -1.96 21.40 -6.91
C GLY A 161 -0.53 21.26 -6.36
N THR A 162 0.32 20.48 -7.03
CA THR A 162 1.74 20.33 -6.67
C THR A 162 2.61 20.39 -7.93
N LYS A 163 3.93 20.24 -7.75
CA LYS A 163 4.88 19.99 -8.84
C LYS A 163 5.46 18.57 -8.78
N CYS A 164 4.82 17.69 -8.00
CA CYS A 164 5.32 16.34 -7.74
C CYS A 164 4.82 15.35 -8.80
N SER A 165 5.60 14.30 -9.01
CA SER A 165 5.22 13.12 -9.78
C SER A 165 5.74 11.91 -9.02
N PRO A 166 4.90 11.24 -8.20
CA PRO A 166 5.32 10.09 -7.42
C PRO A 166 5.98 9.03 -8.30
N ILE A 167 7.13 8.53 -7.84
CA ILE A 167 7.95 7.55 -8.55
C ILE A 167 7.22 6.22 -8.65
N ILE A 168 6.59 5.79 -7.56
CA ILE A 168 5.82 4.55 -7.47
C ILE A 168 4.35 4.89 -7.25
N ARG A 169 3.46 4.26 -8.00
CA ARG A 169 2.01 4.46 -7.88
C ARG A 169 1.27 3.15 -7.81
N HIS A 170 0.34 3.05 -6.87
CA HIS A 170 -0.57 1.92 -6.75
C HIS A 170 -1.98 2.40 -7.05
N LYS A 171 -2.64 1.88 -8.10
CA LYS A 171 -3.87 2.39 -8.73
C LYS A 171 -3.67 3.72 -9.48
N ILE A 172 -3.99 3.73 -10.77
CA ILE A 172 -4.06 4.96 -11.59
C ILE A 172 -5.45 5.04 -12.23
N VAL A 173 -6.18 6.12 -11.95
CA VAL A 173 -7.47 6.42 -12.58
C VAL A 173 -7.31 7.64 -13.48
N SER A 174 -7.38 7.45 -14.80
CA SER A 174 -7.40 8.52 -15.79
C SER A 174 -8.83 8.94 -16.10
N GLN A 175 -9.08 10.24 -16.28
CA GLN A 175 -10.40 10.79 -16.65
C GLN A 175 -10.87 10.42 -18.06
N ASN A 176 -10.07 9.68 -18.84
CA ASN A 176 -10.45 9.22 -20.17
C ASN A 176 -10.72 7.70 -20.14
N PRO A 177 -11.98 7.25 -20.29
CA PRO A 177 -12.38 5.85 -20.10
C PRO A 177 -11.77 4.86 -21.11
N ASP A 178 -11.11 5.34 -22.17
CA ASP A 178 -10.48 4.49 -23.19
C ASP A 178 -9.15 3.85 -22.73
N LEU A 179 -8.62 4.25 -21.58
CA LEU A 179 -7.45 3.64 -20.96
C LEU A 179 -7.71 3.42 -19.48
N VAL A 180 -8.55 2.42 -19.21
CA VAL A 180 -8.54 1.71 -17.93
C VAL A 180 -7.46 0.63 -18.04
N LEU A 181 -6.28 0.90 -17.47
CA LEU A 181 -5.30 -0.16 -17.23
C LEU A 181 -5.73 -0.83 -15.92
N PHE A 182 -6.46 -1.95 -16.07
CA PHE A 182 -6.88 -2.84 -14.99
C PHE A 182 -5.70 -3.64 -14.44
#